data_AF-A0A269W1I4-F1
#
_entry.id   AF-A0A269W1I4-F1
#
_cell.length_a   1.000
_cell.length_b   1.000
_cell.length_c   1.000
_cell.angle_alpha   90.00
_cell.angle_beta   90.00
_cell.angle_gamma   90.00
#
_symmetry.space_group_name_H-M   'P 1'
#
loop_
_entity.id
_entity.type
_entity.pdbx_description
1 polymer ?
#
loop_
_entity_poly.entity_id
_entity_poly.type
_entity_poly.pdbx_seq_one_letter_code
_entity_poly.pdbx_strand_id
1 'polypeptide(L)'
;MTDRLGSYAPPPSVWEELKAELKQAAPELGIDDIGFASAEPFVSLKSILQQHRDKGYESGFEEPDLHKRVTPMLPGTEPASLIAIAVAYPSKMANPPKSEPGKYRGIMARSAWGRDYHHVLREAMSRLEAFIRERVPDAVLESMVDTGALVDRAVAQRAGIGFSAKNCAIISPKYGSWIYLGEMVTNIPFPPDTPVTEDCGECTKCIDACPTGALVGPGQLNSQRCISFLTQTKGFLDEEVMRKIGNRLYGCDTCQIVCPKNRGKNWDHHPALQPDPEKAKPLLLPILDLSNREFKETYGDTAAAWRGRKPIQRNAVIALGNFRDASAVPKLSEVLLKDPRPELRGTAAWALGRIGGEEAMNNLEKGMASEQDSQVRNMLQQALSKLKSASNNDTPAAEHEQAGSQTDNAEAHGASGQGGTQQGSGPADAPVQGAEPMAVPEGGPEMIYYDEIQSPVGPLTLCATDKGLCLIEFGSFYVKEAVIQQWSRTWAGNGGYKRDPERLAPAAQQLKQYFAGELKAFDLPLDMRGTSFQLQVWEALKAIPYGSVRSYKDIAESIGRPKAVRAVGGANNKNPIPIVVPCHRVLGADNSLIGYGGGVELKRTLLVLEGAIADR
;
A
#
# COMPACT_ATOMS: atom_id res chain seq x y z
N MET A 1 13.88 56.97 10.35
CA MET A 1 12.49 56.64 10.01
C MET A 1 12.50 55.36 9.20
N THR A 2 12.49 54.22 9.90
CA THR A 2 12.35 52.88 9.33
C THR A 2 11.11 52.31 9.98
N ASP A 3 9.96 52.56 9.37
CA ASP A 3 8.67 52.10 9.87
C ASP A 3 8.05 51.18 8.81
N ARG A 4 7.88 49.92 9.22
CA ARG A 4 6.78 49.00 8.88
C ARG A 4 6.33 48.96 7.42
N LEU A 5 6.96 48.11 6.62
CA LEU A 5 6.20 47.26 5.70
C LEU A 5 5.82 45.98 6.45
N GLY A 6 4.80 46.12 7.31
CA GLY A 6 4.12 44.96 7.87
C GLY A 6 3.49 44.18 6.73
N SER A 7 3.74 42.87 6.70
CA SER A 7 3.09 41.92 5.82
C SER A 7 1.57 42.03 5.96
N TYR A 8 0.91 42.69 5.03
CA TYR A 8 -0.54 42.68 4.87
C TYR A 8 -0.93 41.31 4.29
N ALA A 9 -0.85 40.26 5.12
CA ALA A 9 -1.56 39.03 4.80
C ALA A 9 -3.06 39.36 4.92
N PRO A 10 -3.89 39.11 3.89
CA PRO A 10 -5.33 39.26 4.02
C PRO A 10 -5.82 38.39 5.19
N PRO A 11 -6.89 38.79 5.90
CA PRO A 11 -7.47 37.97 6.94
C PRO A 11 -7.85 36.59 6.36
N PRO A 12 -7.70 35.50 7.13
CA PRO A 12 -8.05 34.18 6.66
C PRO A 12 -9.52 34.15 6.22
N SER A 13 -9.81 33.39 5.16
CA SER A 13 -11.20 33.16 4.77
C SER A 13 -11.96 32.45 5.91
N VAL A 14 -13.29 32.62 5.95
CA VAL A 14 -14.15 31.89 6.92
C VAL A 14 -13.93 30.38 6.88
N TRP A 15 -13.53 29.83 5.72
CA TRP A 15 -13.22 28.41 5.55
C TRP A 15 -11.84 28.04 6.08
N GLU A 16 -10.86 28.93 6.07
CA GLU A 16 -9.57 28.74 6.74
C GLU A 16 -9.72 28.74 8.25
N GLU A 17 -10.55 29.63 8.79
CA GLU A 17 -10.87 29.69 10.22
C GLU A 17 -11.59 28.42 10.67
N LEU A 18 -12.66 28.02 9.98
CA LEU A 18 -13.39 26.79 10.28
C LEU A 18 -12.51 25.54 10.12
N LYS A 19 -11.64 25.49 9.10
CA LYS A 19 -10.66 24.41 8.93
C LYS A 19 -9.71 24.32 10.13
N ALA A 20 -9.22 25.46 10.63
CA ALA A 20 -8.36 25.49 11.82
C ALA A 20 -9.11 25.02 13.08
N GLU A 21 -10.36 25.44 13.23
CA GLU A 21 -11.22 25.01 14.33
C GLU A 21 -11.48 23.50 14.31
N LEU A 22 -11.79 22.93 13.14
CA LEU A 22 -11.96 21.48 12.96
C LEU A 22 -10.70 20.70 13.32
N LYS A 23 -9.51 21.20 12.91
CA LYS A 23 -8.23 20.60 13.28
C LYS A 23 -7.99 20.62 14.79
N GLN A 24 -8.38 21.69 15.46
CA GLN A 24 -8.27 21.81 16.91
C GLN A 24 -9.25 20.88 17.64
N ALA A 25 -10.48 20.77 17.16
CA ALA A 25 -11.52 19.94 17.78
C ALA A 25 -11.34 18.43 17.52
N ALA A 26 -10.65 18.03 16.45
CA ALA A 26 -10.52 16.63 16.01
C ALA A 26 -10.20 15.61 17.14
N PRO A 27 -9.24 15.85 18.06
CA PRO A 27 -8.97 14.92 19.14
C PRO A 27 -10.16 14.68 20.07
N GLU A 28 -10.94 15.72 20.39
CA GLU A 28 -12.15 15.63 21.23
C GLU A 28 -13.27 14.86 20.52
N LEU A 29 -13.26 14.86 19.19
CA LEU A 29 -14.16 14.07 18.36
C LEU A 29 -13.70 12.62 18.19
N GLY A 30 -12.55 12.23 18.75
CA GLY A 30 -11.97 10.89 18.63
C GLY A 30 -11.20 10.68 17.32
N ILE A 31 -10.69 11.76 16.71
CA ILE A 31 -9.93 11.75 15.46
C ILE A 31 -8.48 12.14 15.76
N ASP A 32 -7.52 11.33 15.30
CA ASP A 32 -6.10 11.54 15.58
C ASP A 32 -5.38 12.41 14.55
N ASP A 33 -5.91 12.42 13.32
CA ASP A 33 -5.44 13.29 12.24
C ASP A 33 -6.60 13.66 11.32
N ILE A 34 -6.59 14.87 10.81
CA ILE A 34 -7.62 15.38 9.89
C ILE A 34 -6.98 16.23 8.80
N GLY A 35 -7.31 15.92 7.56
CA GLY A 35 -6.75 16.54 6.37
C GLY A 35 -7.83 16.98 5.40
N PHE A 36 -7.53 17.98 4.57
CA PHE A 36 -8.48 18.57 3.63
C PHE A 36 -7.95 18.48 2.20
N ALA A 37 -8.80 18.22 1.22
CA ALA A 37 -8.42 18.11 -0.18
C ALA A 37 -9.49 18.63 -1.14
N SER A 38 -9.11 18.88 -2.38
CA SER A 38 -10.05 19.15 -3.47
C SER A 38 -10.93 17.93 -3.77
N ALA A 39 -12.22 18.20 -4.05
CA ALA A 39 -13.20 17.21 -4.52
C ALA A 39 -13.12 16.91 -6.04
N GLU A 40 -12.08 17.40 -6.73
CA GLU A 40 -11.86 17.05 -8.12
C GLU A 40 -11.70 15.54 -8.35
N PRO A 41 -12.04 15.03 -9.56
CA PRO A 41 -11.86 13.63 -9.88
C PRO A 41 -10.41 13.14 -9.75
N PHE A 42 -10.24 11.89 -9.29
CA PHE A 42 -8.96 11.17 -9.25
C PHE A 42 -8.62 10.57 -10.63
N VAL A 43 -8.31 11.42 -11.60
CA VAL A 43 -8.11 11.03 -13.02
C VAL A 43 -7.03 9.95 -13.19
N SER A 44 -5.86 10.10 -12.55
CA SER A 44 -4.78 9.12 -12.64
C SER A 44 -5.13 7.79 -11.99
N LEU A 45 -5.88 7.83 -10.88
CA LEU A 45 -6.31 6.64 -10.15
C LEU A 45 -7.23 5.76 -10.99
N LYS A 46 -8.10 6.35 -11.82
CA LYS A 46 -8.99 5.59 -12.71
C LYS A 46 -8.21 4.62 -13.60
N SER A 47 -7.10 5.08 -14.16
CA SER A 47 -6.23 4.24 -15.01
C SER A 47 -5.54 3.13 -14.21
N ILE A 48 -5.11 3.42 -12.98
CA ILE A 48 -4.50 2.42 -12.08
C ILE A 48 -5.51 1.33 -11.70
N LEU A 49 -6.74 1.72 -11.35
CA LEU A 49 -7.81 0.77 -11.01
C LEU A 49 -8.20 -0.09 -12.21
N GLN A 50 -8.32 0.50 -13.41
CA GLN A 50 -8.60 -0.28 -14.63
C GLN A 50 -7.48 -1.30 -14.91
N GLN A 51 -6.21 -0.90 -14.83
CA GLN A 51 -5.09 -1.84 -15.01
C GLN A 51 -5.06 -2.95 -13.94
N HIS A 52 -5.44 -2.63 -12.71
CA HIS A 52 -5.55 -3.60 -11.62
C HIS A 52 -6.66 -4.62 -11.92
N ARG A 53 -7.80 -4.17 -12.43
CA ARG A 53 -8.91 -5.01 -12.92
C ARG A 53 -8.51 -5.88 -14.10
N ASP A 54 -7.89 -5.30 -15.13
CA ASP A 54 -7.49 -6.01 -16.35
C ASP A 54 -6.49 -7.15 -16.07
N LYS A 55 -5.66 -6.99 -15.02
CA LYS A 55 -4.73 -8.01 -14.54
C LYS A 55 -5.38 -9.08 -13.66
N GLY A 56 -6.66 -8.95 -13.32
CA GLY A 56 -7.37 -9.83 -12.40
C GLY A 56 -6.86 -9.73 -10.96
N TYR A 57 -6.35 -8.56 -10.56
CA TYR A 57 -5.76 -8.35 -9.23
C TYR A 57 -6.76 -7.85 -8.18
N GLU A 58 -7.98 -7.47 -8.56
CA GLU A 58 -9.04 -7.05 -7.65
C GLU A 58 -9.43 -8.18 -6.68
N SER A 59 -9.91 -7.83 -5.48
CA SER A 59 -10.43 -8.80 -4.52
C SER A 59 -11.88 -9.18 -4.79
N GLY A 60 -12.65 -8.27 -5.39
CA GLY A 60 -14.10 -8.35 -5.50
C GLY A 60 -14.83 -7.79 -4.27
N PHE A 61 -14.11 -7.14 -3.35
CA PHE A 61 -14.71 -6.37 -2.25
C PHE A 61 -14.85 -4.88 -2.58
N GLU A 62 -14.17 -4.43 -3.63
CA GLU A 62 -14.21 -3.05 -4.09
C GLU A 62 -15.57 -2.71 -4.74
N GLU A 63 -16.00 -1.44 -4.65
CA GLU A 63 -17.10 -0.92 -5.48
C GLU A 63 -16.80 -1.18 -6.98
N PRO A 64 -17.69 -1.86 -7.72
CA PRO A 64 -17.40 -2.25 -9.10
C PRO A 64 -17.35 -1.05 -10.08
N ASP A 65 -18.11 0.01 -9.81
CA ASP A 65 -18.18 1.18 -10.68
C ASP A 65 -16.96 2.11 -10.47
N LEU A 66 -15.99 2.03 -11.38
CA LEU A 66 -14.78 2.86 -11.33
C LEU A 66 -15.06 4.35 -11.40
N HIS A 67 -16.19 4.79 -11.96
CA HIS A 67 -16.52 6.22 -11.99
C HIS A 67 -16.85 6.71 -10.59
N LYS A 68 -17.67 5.98 -9.83
CA LYS A 68 -17.98 6.31 -8.44
C LYS A 68 -16.75 6.29 -7.54
N ARG A 69 -15.77 5.42 -7.84
CA ARG A 69 -14.52 5.32 -7.07
C ARG A 69 -13.57 6.51 -7.20
N VAL A 70 -13.69 7.26 -8.30
CA VAL A 70 -12.72 8.32 -8.66
C VAL A 70 -13.36 9.68 -8.83
N THR A 71 -14.68 9.78 -8.85
CA THR A 71 -15.39 11.05 -8.95
C THR A 71 -16.16 11.24 -7.65
N PRO A 72 -15.71 12.14 -6.75
CA PRO A 72 -16.54 12.55 -5.62
C PRO A 72 -17.90 13.04 -6.10
N MET A 73 -18.96 12.59 -5.44
CA MET A 73 -20.34 12.95 -5.74
C MET A 73 -21.01 13.35 -4.44
N LEU A 74 -21.98 14.26 -4.54
CA LEU A 74 -22.74 14.73 -3.40
C LEU A 74 -24.20 14.96 -3.83
N PRO A 75 -25.20 14.45 -3.10
CA PRO A 75 -26.60 14.61 -3.49
C PRO A 75 -27.05 16.07 -3.46
N GLY A 76 -27.68 16.53 -4.55
CA GLY A 76 -28.36 17.83 -4.59
C GLY A 76 -27.45 19.06 -4.65
N THR A 77 -26.12 18.90 -4.74
CA THR A 77 -25.16 20.00 -4.83
C THR A 77 -23.85 19.55 -5.44
N GLU A 78 -23.00 20.49 -5.86
CA GLU A 78 -21.66 20.17 -6.35
C GLU A 78 -20.70 19.95 -5.17
N PRO A 79 -19.90 18.86 -5.19
CA PRO A 79 -18.89 18.64 -4.18
C PRO A 79 -17.74 19.63 -4.35
N ALA A 80 -17.33 20.28 -3.27
CA ALA A 80 -16.30 21.32 -3.28
C ALA A 80 -14.99 20.87 -2.63
N SER A 81 -15.06 20.11 -1.54
CA SER A 81 -13.87 19.56 -0.88
C SER A 81 -14.11 18.17 -0.26
N LEU A 82 -13.00 17.54 0.11
CA LEU A 82 -12.92 16.28 0.83
C LEU A 82 -12.28 16.53 2.20
N ILE A 83 -12.78 15.87 3.23
CA ILE A 83 -12.16 15.79 4.55
C ILE A 83 -11.75 14.35 4.76
N ALA A 84 -10.47 14.09 5.02
CA ALA A 84 -9.95 12.79 5.40
C ALA A 84 -9.70 12.76 6.91
N ILE A 85 -10.05 11.66 7.58
CA ILE A 85 -9.72 11.43 8.98
C ILE A 85 -8.82 10.20 9.12
N ALA A 86 -8.00 10.19 10.16
CA ALA A 86 -7.28 9.02 10.62
C ALA A 86 -7.52 8.77 12.11
N VAL A 87 -7.67 7.51 12.48
CA VAL A 87 -7.74 7.05 13.87
C VAL A 87 -6.69 5.97 14.07
N ALA A 88 -5.71 6.24 14.93
CA ALA A 88 -4.61 5.35 15.21
C ALA A 88 -5.05 4.18 16.10
N TYR A 89 -4.48 3.00 15.88
CA TYR A 89 -4.85 1.78 16.60
C TYR A 89 -3.62 1.05 17.17
N PRO A 90 -3.80 0.20 18.20
CA PRO A 90 -2.69 -0.44 18.88
C PRO A 90 -2.00 -1.46 17.97
N SER A 91 -0.68 -1.46 18.00
CA SER A 91 0.16 -2.43 17.29
C SER A 91 0.76 -3.49 18.21
N LYS A 92 0.63 -3.29 19.53
CA LYS A 92 1.03 -4.22 20.59
C LYS A 92 -0.18 -4.61 21.43
N MET A 93 -0.10 -5.81 22.00
CA MET A 93 -1.09 -6.34 22.91
C MET A 93 -0.43 -6.47 24.28
N ALA A 94 -1.09 -5.99 25.34
CA ALA A 94 -0.62 -6.20 26.69
C ALA A 94 -0.79 -7.67 27.09
N ASN A 95 0.23 -8.27 27.72
CA ASN A 95 0.22 -9.65 28.23
C ASN A 95 -0.30 -10.69 27.21
N PRO A 96 0.28 -10.78 26.00
CA PRO A 96 -0.23 -11.65 24.96
C PRO A 96 -0.15 -13.13 25.40
N PRO A 97 -1.25 -13.91 25.31
CA PRO A 97 -1.23 -15.28 25.78
C PRO A 97 -0.28 -16.12 24.95
N LYS A 98 0.43 -17.05 25.61
CA LYS A 98 1.41 -17.91 24.95
C LYS A 98 0.71 -18.97 24.09
N SER A 99 1.33 -19.25 22.94
CA SER A 99 0.95 -20.36 22.07
C SER A 99 1.99 -21.46 22.26
N GLU A 100 1.57 -22.63 22.69
CA GLU A 100 2.43 -23.74 23.09
C GLU A 100 1.77 -25.09 22.75
N PRO A 101 2.53 -26.21 22.69
CA PRO A 101 1.97 -27.52 22.40
C PRO A 101 0.74 -27.85 23.28
N GLY A 102 -0.36 -28.29 22.64
CA GLY A 102 -1.64 -28.56 23.30
C GLY A 102 -2.49 -27.31 23.63
N LYS A 103 -1.95 -26.11 23.44
CA LYS A 103 -2.64 -24.82 23.62
C LYS A 103 -2.28 -23.85 22.49
N TYR A 104 -2.24 -24.36 21.26
CA TYR A 104 -1.93 -23.52 20.10
C TYR A 104 -3.01 -22.46 19.88
N ARG A 105 -2.57 -21.25 19.54
CA ARG A 105 -3.43 -20.10 19.34
C ARG A 105 -3.33 -19.57 17.92
N GLY A 106 -4.46 -19.13 17.40
CA GLY A 106 -4.51 -18.33 16.19
C GLY A 106 -4.25 -16.86 16.49
N ILE A 107 -4.21 -16.03 15.45
CA ILE A 107 -4.07 -14.57 15.58
C ILE A 107 -5.01 -13.85 14.61
N MET A 108 -5.72 -12.83 15.10
CA MET A 108 -6.43 -11.85 14.30
C MET A 108 -5.48 -10.68 13.98
N ALA A 109 -5.52 -10.16 12.75
CA ALA A 109 -4.80 -8.94 12.38
C ALA A 109 -5.20 -7.76 13.27
N ARG A 110 -4.27 -6.82 13.48
CA ARG A 110 -4.47 -5.66 14.35
C ARG A 110 -5.67 -4.79 13.95
N SER A 111 -5.99 -4.77 12.66
CA SER A 111 -7.16 -4.06 12.12
C SER A 111 -8.51 -4.65 12.55
N ALA A 112 -8.51 -5.76 13.29
CA ALA A 112 -9.70 -6.41 13.83
C ALA A 112 -9.62 -6.58 15.37
N TRP A 113 -8.72 -5.86 16.02
CA TRP A 113 -8.65 -5.81 17.49
C TRP A 113 -9.65 -4.79 18.03
N GLY A 114 -10.23 -5.11 19.19
CA GLY A 114 -11.26 -4.28 19.82
C GLY A 114 -12.56 -4.24 19.01
N ARG A 115 -13.32 -3.18 19.23
CA ARG A 115 -14.56 -2.89 18.53
C ARG A 115 -14.28 -2.59 17.06
N ASP A 116 -15.19 -3.04 16.19
CA ASP A 116 -15.14 -2.81 14.76
C ASP A 116 -14.93 -1.32 14.43
N TYR A 117 -13.84 -1.02 13.72
CA TYR A 117 -13.46 0.34 13.35
C TYR A 117 -14.52 1.04 12.52
N HIS A 118 -15.35 0.31 11.75
CA HIS A 118 -16.47 0.92 11.03
C HIS A 118 -17.41 1.67 11.97
N HIS A 119 -17.68 1.11 13.16
CA HIS A 119 -18.53 1.76 14.15
C HIS A 119 -17.80 2.91 14.84
N VAL A 120 -16.53 2.72 15.21
CA VAL A 120 -15.73 3.75 15.88
C VAL A 120 -15.57 4.99 14.99
N LEU A 121 -15.24 4.81 13.71
CA LEU A 121 -15.06 5.92 12.77
C LEU A 121 -16.41 6.56 12.40
N ARG A 122 -17.49 5.80 12.21
CA ARG A 122 -18.82 6.39 11.95
C ARG A 122 -19.31 7.25 13.11
N GLU A 123 -19.03 6.85 14.34
CA GLU A 123 -19.35 7.66 15.53
C GLU A 123 -18.52 8.95 15.57
N ALA A 124 -17.22 8.87 15.25
CA ALA A 124 -16.35 10.05 15.14
C ALA A 124 -16.80 11.00 14.02
N MET A 125 -17.13 10.46 12.85
CA MET A 125 -17.64 11.22 11.70
C MET A 125 -18.99 11.85 12.01
N SER A 126 -19.90 11.17 12.72
CA SER A 126 -21.18 11.74 13.15
C SER A 126 -20.99 12.95 14.06
N ARG A 127 -20.02 12.90 15.00
CA ARG A 127 -19.65 14.05 15.82
C ARG A 127 -19.05 15.19 14.99
N LEU A 128 -18.19 14.87 14.03
CA LEU A 128 -17.62 15.83 13.09
C LEU A 128 -18.70 16.52 12.23
N GLU A 129 -19.66 15.76 11.71
CA GLU A 129 -20.79 16.30 10.96
C GLU A 129 -21.64 17.24 11.83
N ALA A 130 -21.95 16.85 13.07
CA ALA A 130 -22.69 17.69 14.00
C ALA A 130 -21.95 19.01 14.27
N PHE A 131 -20.63 18.93 14.50
CA PHE A 131 -19.77 20.09 14.71
C PHE A 131 -19.79 21.05 13.51
N ILE A 132 -19.74 20.51 12.28
CA ILE A 132 -19.80 21.31 11.04
C ILE A 132 -21.18 21.93 10.87
N ARG A 133 -22.27 21.16 11.05
CA ARG A 133 -23.66 21.65 10.86
C ARG A 133 -24.04 22.76 11.84
N GLU A 134 -23.45 22.78 13.04
CA GLU A 134 -23.64 23.89 14.00
C GLU A 134 -23.11 25.22 13.44
N ARG A 135 -22.03 25.18 12.66
CA ARG A 135 -21.34 26.36 12.11
C ARG A 135 -21.78 26.70 10.70
N VAL A 136 -22.17 25.69 9.93
CA VAL A 136 -22.63 25.81 8.54
C VAL A 136 -23.92 25.01 8.38
N PRO A 137 -25.10 25.59 8.72
CA PRO A 137 -26.38 24.88 8.72
C PRO A 137 -26.77 24.28 7.36
N ASP A 138 -26.36 24.91 6.26
CA ASP A 138 -26.65 24.46 4.88
C ASP A 138 -25.59 23.49 4.32
N ALA A 139 -24.69 22.98 5.17
CA ALA A 139 -23.67 22.03 4.76
C ALA A 139 -24.30 20.69 4.32
N VAL A 140 -23.94 20.26 3.12
CA VAL A 140 -24.23 18.90 2.64
C VAL A 140 -22.97 18.08 2.86
N LEU A 141 -23.11 16.98 3.62
CA LEU A 141 -22.02 16.14 4.09
C LEU A 141 -22.35 14.68 3.80
N GLU A 142 -21.42 13.95 3.18
CA GLU A 142 -21.53 12.51 2.96
C GLU A 142 -20.28 11.80 3.46
N SER A 143 -20.42 11.07 4.57
CA SER A 143 -19.33 10.34 5.23
C SER A 143 -19.24 8.89 4.75
N MET A 144 -18.01 8.40 4.59
CA MET A 144 -17.67 7.05 4.15
C MET A 144 -16.52 6.48 4.98
N VAL A 145 -16.55 5.17 5.21
CA VAL A 145 -15.52 4.41 5.93
C VAL A 145 -15.50 3.00 5.34
N ASP A 146 -14.46 2.63 4.58
CA ASP A 146 -14.19 1.34 3.92
C ASP A 146 -15.25 0.84 2.92
N THR A 147 -16.52 0.87 3.30
CA THR A 147 -17.67 0.43 2.51
C THR A 147 -18.22 1.52 1.59
N GLY A 148 -17.53 2.67 1.49
CA GLY A 148 -17.86 3.75 0.58
C GLY A 148 -17.46 3.45 -0.86
N ALA A 149 -17.81 4.36 -1.77
CA ALA A 149 -17.41 4.21 -3.17
C ALA A 149 -15.96 4.64 -3.40
N LEU A 150 -15.53 5.72 -2.75
CA LEU A 150 -14.21 6.32 -2.94
C LEU A 150 -13.08 5.37 -2.50
N VAL A 151 -11.86 5.75 -2.85
CA VAL A 151 -10.66 5.04 -2.41
C VAL A 151 -10.09 5.81 -1.23
N ASP A 152 -10.43 5.41 0.00
CA ASP A 152 -10.07 6.08 1.26
C ASP A 152 -8.58 6.43 1.32
N ARG A 153 -7.74 5.52 0.83
CA ARG A 153 -6.29 5.71 0.75
C ARG A 153 -5.88 6.86 -0.18
N ALA A 154 -6.52 6.98 -1.34
CA ALA A 154 -6.24 8.06 -2.27
C ALA A 154 -6.71 9.42 -1.72
N VAL A 155 -7.86 9.43 -1.03
CA VAL A 155 -8.37 10.61 -0.33
C VAL A 155 -7.40 11.04 0.76
N ALA A 156 -6.99 10.12 1.65
CA ALA A 156 -6.02 10.37 2.71
C ALA A 156 -4.67 10.86 2.18
N GLN A 157 -4.19 10.30 1.06
CA GLN A 157 -2.96 10.77 0.41
C GLN A 157 -3.09 12.21 -0.07
N ARG A 158 -4.18 12.53 -0.79
CA ARG A 158 -4.41 13.87 -1.33
C ARG A 158 -4.61 14.90 -0.21
N ALA A 159 -5.24 14.49 0.89
CA ALA A 159 -5.52 15.32 2.06
C ALA A 159 -4.32 15.49 3.02
N GLY A 160 -3.17 14.88 2.73
CA GLY A 160 -1.95 15.06 3.53
C GLY A 160 -1.89 14.25 4.84
N ILE A 161 -2.74 13.24 5.02
CA ILE A 161 -2.68 12.32 6.18
C ILE A 161 -1.41 11.47 6.15
N GLY A 162 -0.99 11.06 4.95
CA GLY A 162 0.17 10.18 4.77
C GLY A 162 0.49 9.96 3.31
N PHE A 163 1.55 9.21 3.03
CA PHE A 163 1.93 8.85 1.65
C PHE A 163 1.56 7.39 1.34
N SER A 164 1.28 7.12 0.06
CA SER A 164 1.02 5.76 -0.44
C SER A 164 2.33 4.96 -0.52
N ALA A 165 2.50 3.98 0.36
CA ALA A 165 3.73 3.21 0.48
C ALA A 165 3.78 1.97 -0.43
N LYS A 166 4.97 1.38 -0.57
CA LYS A 166 5.18 0.19 -1.42
C LYS A 166 4.38 -1.05 -1.00
N ASN A 167 3.92 -1.11 0.26
CA ASN A 167 3.03 -2.16 0.77
C ASN A 167 1.53 -1.85 0.55
N CYS A 168 1.21 -0.80 -0.21
CA CYS A 168 -0.13 -0.28 -0.50
C CYS A 168 -0.87 0.37 0.68
N ALA A 169 -0.27 0.49 1.85
CA ALA A 169 -0.84 1.23 2.98
C ALA A 169 -0.57 2.74 2.87
N ILE A 170 -1.39 3.54 3.53
CA ILE A 170 -1.06 4.94 3.85
C ILE A 170 -0.17 4.94 5.09
N ILE A 171 0.96 5.65 5.01
CA ILE A 171 1.88 5.82 6.13
C ILE A 171 1.86 7.29 6.55
N SER A 172 1.31 7.54 7.74
CA SER A 172 1.44 8.83 8.42
C SER A 172 2.85 8.98 9.00
N PRO A 173 3.51 10.14 8.83
CA PRO A 173 4.79 10.41 9.50
C PRO A 173 4.68 10.21 11.02
N LYS A 174 3.57 10.66 11.62
CA LYS A 174 3.29 10.55 13.05
C LYS A 174 2.91 9.12 13.43
N TYR A 175 1.84 8.58 12.84
CA TYR A 175 1.21 7.34 13.34
C TYR A 175 1.68 6.05 12.65
N GLY A 176 2.42 6.16 11.55
CA GLY A 176 2.80 4.99 10.74
C GLY A 176 1.64 4.52 9.90
N SER A 177 1.58 3.22 9.59
CA SER A 177 0.42 2.62 8.92
C SER A 177 -0.64 2.08 9.87
N TRP A 178 -0.43 2.19 11.19
CA TRP A 178 -1.39 1.75 12.21
C TRP A 178 -2.51 2.78 12.41
N ILE A 179 -3.20 3.09 11.31
CA ILE A 179 -4.33 4.03 11.25
C ILE A 179 -5.49 3.42 10.46
N TYR A 180 -6.70 3.61 10.96
CA TYR A 180 -7.94 3.48 10.18
C TYR A 180 -8.20 4.79 9.44
N LEU A 181 -8.87 4.72 8.29
CA LEU A 181 -9.18 5.87 7.45
C LEU A 181 -10.70 6.01 7.32
N GLY A 182 -11.14 7.25 7.20
CA GLY A 182 -12.49 7.59 6.74
C GLY A 182 -12.46 8.91 6.01
N GLU A 183 -13.50 9.20 5.24
CA GLU A 183 -13.59 10.40 4.43
C GLU A 183 -15.00 10.99 4.41
N MET A 184 -15.07 12.29 4.16
CA MET A 184 -16.30 13.04 3.99
C MET A 184 -16.22 13.87 2.71
N VAL A 185 -17.25 13.79 1.87
CA VAL A 185 -17.44 14.71 0.74
C VAL A 185 -18.35 15.85 1.22
N THR A 186 -18.01 17.10 0.89
CA THR A 186 -18.81 18.27 1.26
C THR A 186 -18.86 19.35 0.19
N ASN A 187 -19.93 20.14 0.19
CA ASN A 187 -20.07 21.36 -0.61
C ASN A 187 -19.35 22.58 -0.01
N ILE A 188 -18.73 22.45 1.17
CA ILE A 188 -17.92 23.52 1.76
C ILE A 188 -16.58 23.58 1.01
N PRO A 189 -16.15 24.75 0.51
CA PRO A 189 -14.90 24.87 -0.26
C PRO A 189 -13.69 25.07 0.66
N PHE A 190 -13.40 24.07 1.50
CA PHE A 190 -12.22 24.11 2.36
C PHE A 190 -10.93 24.18 1.52
N PRO A 191 -9.96 25.03 1.90
CA PRO A 191 -8.68 25.06 1.22
C PRO A 191 -7.94 23.73 1.45
N PRO A 192 -7.32 23.14 0.40
CA PRO A 192 -6.65 21.84 0.52
C PRO A 192 -5.41 21.92 1.41
N ASP A 193 -5.07 20.81 2.05
CA ASP A 193 -3.79 20.59 2.70
C ASP A 193 -2.74 20.09 1.69
N THR A 194 -1.49 20.10 2.13
CA THR A 194 -0.36 19.64 1.32
C THR A 194 -0.15 18.14 1.49
N PRO A 195 -0.07 17.35 0.40
CA PRO A 195 0.30 15.94 0.46
C PRO A 195 1.65 15.69 1.13
N VAL A 196 1.77 14.58 1.86
CA VAL A 196 3.04 14.17 2.48
C VAL A 196 4.07 13.82 1.40
N THR A 197 5.29 14.29 1.60
CA THR A 197 6.39 14.24 0.61
C THR A 197 7.34 13.07 0.82
N GLU A 198 7.31 12.49 2.03
CA GLU A 198 8.06 11.31 2.40
C GLU A 198 7.70 10.12 1.49
N ASP A 199 8.68 9.26 1.19
CA ASP A 199 8.46 8.02 0.46
C ASP A 199 9.22 6.84 1.08
N CYS A 200 9.11 5.67 0.44
CA CYS A 200 9.81 4.46 0.90
C CYS A 200 11.31 4.43 0.53
N GLY A 201 11.81 5.37 -0.27
CA GLY A 201 13.14 5.32 -0.88
C GLY A 201 13.38 3.99 -1.62
N GLU A 202 14.58 3.44 -1.43
CA GLU A 202 14.99 2.17 -2.04
C GLU A 202 14.48 0.92 -1.29
N CYS A 203 13.85 1.07 -0.12
CA CYS A 203 13.42 -0.06 0.72
C CYS A 203 12.47 -1.03 0.00
N THR A 204 12.66 -2.34 0.16
CA THR A 204 11.81 -3.42 -0.39
C THR A 204 11.30 -4.41 0.65
N LYS A 205 11.57 -4.20 1.94
CA LYS A 205 11.31 -5.18 3.03
C LYS A 205 9.91 -5.79 3.02
N CYS A 206 8.88 -4.98 2.76
CA CYS A 206 7.49 -5.46 2.73
C CYS A 206 7.20 -6.39 1.54
N ILE A 207 7.80 -6.12 0.38
CA ILE A 207 7.69 -6.95 -0.82
C ILE A 207 8.39 -8.27 -0.57
N ASP A 208 9.63 -8.21 -0.08
CA ASP A 208 10.47 -9.39 0.17
C ASP A 208 9.88 -10.30 1.25
N ALA A 209 9.25 -9.73 2.28
CA ALA A 209 8.63 -10.47 3.37
C ALA A 209 7.21 -10.97 3.07
N CYS A 210 6.59 -10.59 1.93
CA CYS A 210 5.23 -10.98 1.61
C CYS A 210 5.15 -12.51 1.38
N PRO A 211 4.46 -13.30 2.24
CA PRO A 211 4.63 -14.77 2.22
C PRO A 211 4.21 -15.43 0.90
N THR A 212 3.25 -14.83 0.20
CA THR A 212 2.68 -15.34 -1.06
C THR A 212 3.19 -14.59 -2.30
N GLY A 213 4.06 -13.59 -2.13
CA GLY A 213 4.47 -12.69 -3.20
C GLY A 213 3.31 -11.85 -3.76
N ALA A 214 2.28 -11.58 -2.95
CA ALA A 214 1.11 -10.81 -3.37
C ALA A 214 1.44 -9.35 -3.71
N LEU A 215 2.48 -8.78 -3.08
CA LEU A 215 3.03 -7.49 -3.49
C LEU A 215 3.91 -7.71 -4.72
N VAL A 216 3.30 -7.66 -5.91
CA VAL A 216 3.98 -7.93 -7.19
C VAL A 216 4.88 -6.77 -7.64
N GLY A 217 4.74 -5.60 -7.02
CA GLY A 217 5.59 -4.44 -7.24
C GLY A 217 5.34 -3.33 -6.20
N PRO A 218 6.13 -2.24 -6.24
CA PRO A 218 5.93 -1.06 -5.40
C PRO A 218 4.50 -0.52 -5.51
N GLY A 219 3.71 -0.62 -4.45
CA GLY A 219 2.34 -0.12 -4.42
C GLY A 219 1.35 -0.94 -5.25
N GLN A 220 1.74 -2.13 -5.72
CA GLN A 220 0.90 -3.01 -6.53
C GLN A 220 0.65 -4.34 -5.82
N LEU A 221 -0.61 -4.57 -5.46
CA LEU A 221 -1.09 -5.80 -4.83
C LEU A 221 -1.78 -6.68 -5.89
N ASN A 222 -1.55 -7.99 -5.84
CA ASN A 222 -2.44 -8.99 -6.39
C ASN A 222 -3.30 -9.53 -5.23
N SER A 223 -4.53 -9.04 -5.11
CA SER A 223 -5.40 -9.36 -3.98
C SER A 223 -5.75 -10.84 -3.91
N GLN A 224 -5.86 -11.52 -5.07
CA GLN A 224 -6.12 -12.96 -5.15
C GLN A 224 -5.02 -13.80 -4.49
N ARG A 225 -3.83 -13.25 -4.26
CA ARG A 225 -2.73 -13.91 -3.52
C ARG A 225 -2.53 -13.34 -2.12
N CYS A 226 -3.19 -12.25 -1.74
CA CYS A 226 -2.97 -11.60 -0.46
C CYS A 226 -3.55 -12.45 0.68
N ILE A 227 -2.73 -12.81 1.69
CA ILE A 227 -3.22 -13.58 2.84
C ILE A 227 -4.39 -12.87 3.55
N SER A 228 -4.37 -11.54 3.61
CA SER A 228 -5.48 -10.78 4.18
C SER A 228 -6.80 -11.08 3.46
N PHE A 229 -6.81 -11.07 2.13
CA PHE A 229 -7.97 -11.46 1.33
C PHE A 229 -8.30 -12.95 1.50
N LEU A 230 -7.30 -13.83 1.37
CA LEU A 230 -7.49 -15.28 1.39
C LEU A 230 -8.11 -15.79 2.69
N THR A 231 -7.75 -15.19 3.83
CA THR A 231 -8.36 -15.52 5.13
C THR A 231 -9.87 -15.19 5.20
N GLN A 232 -10.39 -14.34 4.32
CA GLN A 232 -11.79 -13.88 4.30
C GLN A 232 -12.66 -14.58 3.24
N THR A 233 -12.03 -15.35 2.34
CA THR A 233 -12.71 -16.16 1.34
C THR A 233 -13.51 -17.29 2.00
N LYS A 234 -14.60 -17.72 1.36
CA LYS A 234 -15.47 -18.79 1.88
C LYS A 234 -15.19 -20.18 1.27
N GLY A 235 -14.48 -20.22 0.15
CA GLY A 235 -14.19 -21.45 -0.59
C GLY A 235 -12.97 -22.22 -0.07
N PHE A 236 -12.56 -23.21 -0.85
CA PHE A 236 -11.29 -23.91 -0.67
C PHE A 236 -10.09 -22.98 -0.87
N LEU A 237 -8.97 -23.34 -0.25
CA LEU A 237 -7.68 -22.71 -0.48
C LEU A 237 -6.70 -23.75 -1.01
N ASP A 238 -5.82 -23.31 -1.90
CA ASP A 238 -4.75 -24.16 -2.41
C ASP A 238 -3.75 -24.52 -1.30
N GLU A 239 -3.11 -25.68 -1.41
CA GLU A 239 -2.13 -26.15 -0.43
C GLU A 239 -0.97 -25.17 -0.22
N GLU A 240 -0.48 -24.54 -1.30
CA GLU A 240 0.60 -23.53 -1.21
C GLU A 240 0.20 -22.40 -0.24
N VAL A 241 -1.04 -21.92 -0.36
CA VAL A 241 -1.60 -20.87 0.48
C VAL A 241 -1.81 -21.35 1.90
N MET A 242 -2.40 -22.53 2.10
CA MET A 242 -2.65 -23.09 3.44
C MET A 242 -1.35 -23.22 4.24
N ARG A 243 -0.23 -23.60 3.60
CA ARG A 243 1.10 -23.63 4.24
C ARG A 243 1.62 -22.23 4.63
N LYS A 244 1.29 -21.20 3.85
CA LYS A 244 1.80 -19.82 4.01
C LYS A 244 0.95 -18.96 4.96
N ILE A 245 -0.30 -19.35 5.23
CA ILE A 245 -1.18 -18.64 6.18
C ILE A 245 -0.62 -18.64 7.61
N GLY A 246 0.14 -19.66 8.01
CA GLY A 246 0.61 -19.82 9.38
C GLY A 246 -0.56 -20.08 10.33
N ASN A 247 -0.66 -19.30 11.40
CA ASN A 247 -1.76 -19.34 12.37
C ASN A 247 -2.73 -18.15 12.27
N ARG A 248 -2.73 -17.43 11.14
CA ARG A 248 -3.60 -16.26 10.94
C ARG A 248 -5.04 -16.70 10.71
N LEU A 249 -5.94 -16.23 11.55
CA LEU A 249 -7.38 -16.52 11.46
C LEU A 249 -8.13 -15.49 10.63
N TYR A 250 -7.68 -14.24 10.65
CA TYR A 250 -8.24 -13.12 9.90
C TYR A 250 -7.17 -12.08 9.62
N GLY A 251 -7.07 -11.62 8.37
CA GLY A 251 -6.14 -10.57 7.96
C GLY A 251 -4.67 -11.02 7.92
N CYS A 252 -3.78 -10.06 7.62
CA CYS A 252 -2.33 -10.26 7.64
C CYS A 252 -1.58 -8.93 7.85
N ASP A 253 -0.70 -8.89 8.84
CA ASP A 253 0.06 -7.68 9.19
C ASP A 253 1.52 -7.70 8.72
N THR A 254 1.99 -8.77 8.07
CA THR A 254 3.42 -8.96 7.78
C THR A 254 4.05 -7.79 7.04
N CYS A 255 3.39 -7.25 6.01
CA CYS A 255 3.91 -6.13 5.23
C CYS A 255 3.95 -4.79 6.01
N GLN A 256 3.24 -4.70 7.14
CA GLN A 256 3.26 -3.56 8.06
C GLN A 256 4.28 -3.77 9.19
N ILE A 257 4.35 -4.99 9.76
CA ILE A 257 5.28 -5.34 10.85
C ILE A 257 6.73 -5.12 10.42
N VAL A 258 7.12 -5.55 9.21
CA VAL A 258 8.50 -5.41 8.73
C VAL A 258 8.85 -3.98 8.27
N CYS A 259 7.86 -3.07 8.22
CA CYS A 259 8.05 -1.72 7.72
C CYS A 259 8.88 -0.88 8.71
N PRO A 260 10.03 -0.30 8.30
CA PRO A 260 10.84 0.55 9.17
C PRO A 260 10.08 1.78 9.69
N LYS A 261 9.10 2.28 8.93
CA LYS A 261 8.29 3.46 9.31
C LYS A 261 7.29 3.18 10.44
N ASN A 262 7.12 1.92 10.83
CA ASN A 262 6.31 1.49 11.98
C ASN A 262 7.14 1.18 13.22
N ARG A 263 8.49 1.28 13.14
CA ARG A 263 9.35 1.01 14.29
C ARG A 263 9.00 1.96 15.44
N GLY A 264 8.74 1.39 16.61
CA GLY A 264 8.40 2.16 17.82
C GLY A 264 6.97 2.73 17.84
N LYS A 265 6.13 2.44 16.84
CA LYS A 265 4.77 2.99 16.77
C LYS A 265 3.73 2.02 17.33
N ASN A 266 3.08 2.42 18.41
CA ASN A 266 1.97 1.73 19.07
C ASN A 266 1.04 2.78 19.71
N TRP A 267 -0.25 2.72 19.44
CA TRP A 267 -1.21 3.76 19.83
C TRP A 267 -2.38 3.15 20.60
N ASP A 268 -2.44 3.39 21.90
CA ASP A 268 -3.33 2.70 22.84
C ASP A 268 -4.32 3.64 23.55
N HIS A 269 -4.41 4.90 23.11
CA HIS A 269 -5.24 5.93 23.73
C HIS A 269 -6.73 5.83 23.40
N HIS A 270 -7.14 4.96 22.46
CA HIS A 270 -8.55 4.69 22.15
C HIS A 270 -9.03 3.40 22.85
N PRO A 271 -9.81 3.47 23.95
CA PRO A 271 -10.22 2.29 24.71
C PRO A 271 -11.03 1.29 23.88
N ALA A 272 -11.86 1.77 22.95
CA ALA A 272 -12.68 0.93 22.08
C ALA A 272 -11.85 0.05 21.13
N LEU A 273 -10.60 0.40 20.86
CA LEU A 273 -9.71 -0.31 19.94
C LEU A 273 -8.73 -1.24 20.67
N GLN A 274 -8.81 -1.31 22.00
CA GLN A 274 -7.94 -2.19 22.78
C GLN A 274 -8.23 -3.67 22.48
N PRO A 275 -7.20 -4.50 22.26
CA PRO A 275 -7.40 -5.93 22.05
C PRO A 275 -7.81 -6.62 23.36
N ASP A 276 -8.88 -7.40 23.30
CA ASP A 276 -9.06 -8.53 24.22
C ASP A 276 -8.11 -9.66 23.79
N PRO A 277 -7.12 -10.06 24.62
CA PRO A 277 -6.14 -11.07 24.22
C PRO A 277 -6.75 -12.43 23.87
N GLU A 278 -7.87 -12.81 24.48
CA GLU A 278 -8.52 -14.10 24.20
C GLU A 278 -9.33 -14.06 22.90
N LYS A 279 -9.85 -12.89 22.49
CA LYS A 279 -10.48 -12.72 21.16
C LYS A 279 -9.43 -12.51 20.06
N ALA A 280 -8.41 -11.71 20.33
CA ALA A 280 -7.40 -11.35 19.34
C ALA A 280 -6.41 -12.51 19.07
N LYS A 281 -6.13 -13.34 20.09
CA LYS A 281 -5.23 -14.50 20.00
C LYS A 281 -5.88 -15.76 20.60
N PRO A 282 -6.98 -16.27 20.02
CA PRO A 282 -7.79 -17.33 20.60
C PRO A 282 -7.14 -18.71 20.49
N LEU A 283 -7.49 -19.62 21.41
CA LEU A 283 -7.18 -21.05 21.27
C LEU A 283 -7.84 -21.62 20.01
N LEU A 284 -7.09 -22.43 19.26
CA LEU A 284 -7.54 -22.95 17.96
C LEU A 284 -8.64 -24.00 18.08
N LEU A 285 -8.53 -24.94 19.02
CA LEU A 285 -9.49 -26.03 19.16
C LEU A 285 -10.91 -25.53 19.51
N PRO A 286 -11.11 -24.64 20.51
CA PRO A 286 -12.44 -24.12 20.83
C PRO A 286 -13.13 -23.39 19.67
N ILE A 287 -12.38 -22.81 18.72
CA ILE A 287 -12.96 -22.16 17.54
C ILE A 287 -13.78 -23.14 16.71
N LEU A 288 -13.37 -24.42 16.64
CA LEU A 288 -14.04 -25.44 15.84
C LEU A 288 -15.44 -25.78 16.38
N ASP A 289 -15.68 -25.54 17.67
CA ASP A 289 -16.94 -25.82 18.36
C ASP A 289 -17.94 -24.66 18.33
N LEU A 290 -17.48 -23.43 18.07
CA LEU A 290 -18.33 -22.24 18.12
C LEU A 290 -19.57 -22.37 17.23
N SER A 291 -20.76 -22.34 17.82
CA SER A 291 -22.02 -22.16 17.11
C SER A 291 -22.11 -20.77 16.48
N ASN A 292 -23.11 -20.54 15.62
CA ASN A 292 -23.36 -19.19 15.08
C ASN A 292 -23.69 -18.17 16.19
N ARG A 293 -24.38 -18.62 17.26
CA ARG A 293 -24.75 -17.78 18.41
C ARG A 293 -23.52 -17.40 19.21
N GLU A 294 -22.72 -18.39 19.64
CA GLU A 294 -21.50 -18.16 20.42
C GLU A 294 -20.48 -17.33 19.64
N PHE A 295 -20.35 -17.57 18.32
CA PHE A 295 -19.49 -16.74 17.47
C PHE A 295 -19.94 -15.27 17.46
N LYS A 296 -21.24 -15.01 17.33
CA LYS A 296 -21.78 -13.64 17.35
C LYS A 296 -21.60 -12.98 18.71
N GLU A 297 -21.83 -13.71 19.80
CA GLU A 297 -21.62 -13.21 21.17
C GLU A 297 -20.13 -12.91 21.44
N THR A 298 -19.21 -13.72 20.89
CA THR A 298 -17.78 -13.58 21.15
C THR A 298 -17.10 -12.55 20.23
N TYR A 299 -17.38 -12.59 18.92
CA TYR A 299 -16.65 -11.81 17.91
C TYR A 299 -17.51 -10.78 17.18
N GLY A 300 -18.83 -10.77 17.39
CA GLY A 300 -19.77 -9.97 16.60
C GLY A 300 -19.60 -8.45 16.72
N ASP A 301 -18.84 -8.00 17.72
CA ASP A 301 -18.44 -6.62 17.93
C ASP A 301 -17.15 -6.24 17.19
N THR A 302 -16.46 -7.20 16.57
CA THR A 302 -15.17 -7.01 15.88
C THR A 302 -15.32 -7.00 14.36
N ALA A 303 -14.40 -6.34 13.66
CA ALA A 303 -14.37 -6.33 12.20
C ALA A 303 -14.21 -7.74 11.58
N ALA A 304 -13.60 -8.68 12.31
CA ALA A 304 -13.39 -10.05 11.82
C ALA A 304 -14.70 -10.85 11.64
N ALA A 305 -15.81 -10.40 12.24
CA ALA A 305 -17.07 -11.14 12.20
C ALA A 305 -17.88 -10.96 10.90
N TRP A 306 -17.52 -10.03 10.00
CA TRP A 306 -18.34 -9.68 8.84
C TRP A 306 -18.63 -10.83 7.87
N ARG A 307 -17.74 -11.84 7.80
CA ARG A 307 -17.93 -13.08 7.00
C ARG A 307 -18.51 -14.25 7.79
N GLY A 308 -18.78 -14.05 9.06
CA GLY A 308 -19.19 -15.09 10.01
C GLY A 308 -18.09 -16.08 10.33
N ARG A 309 -18.43 -17.14 11.09
CA ARG A 309 -17.46 -18.12 11.61
C ARG A 309 -16.76 -18.98 10.56
N LYS A 310 -17.34 -19.14 9.36
CA LYS A 310 -16.90 -20.18 8.41
C LYS A 310 -15.43 -20.01 7.98
N PRO A 311 -14.96 -18.83 7.51
CA PRO A 311 -13.56 -18.67 7.13
C PRO A 311 -12.62 -18.81 8.33
N ILE A 312 -12.99 -18.27 9.50
CA ILE A 312 -12.19 -18.35 10.72
C ILE A 312 -11.99 -19.81 11.18
N GLN A 313 -13.05 -20.63 11.14
CA GLN A 313 -12.94 -22.07 11.44
C GLN A 313 -12.06 -22.81 10.44
N ARG A 314 -12.20 -22.54 9.14
CA ARG A 314 -11.30 -23.10 8.11
C ARG A 314 -9.85 -22.73 8.40
N ASN A 315 -9.59 -21.47 8.71
CA ASN A 315 -8.24 -20.98 9.01
C ASN A 315 -7.69 -21.56 10.32
N ALA A 316 -8.55 -21.87 11.30
CA ALA A 316 -8.15 -22.57 12.52
C ALA A 316 -7.72 -24.02 12.24
N VAL A 317 -8.45 -24.74 11.37
CA VAL A 317 -8.03 -26.07 10.88
C VAL A 317 -6.68 -26.01 10.17
N ILE A 318 -6.48 -25.01 9.30
CA ILE A 318 -5.19 -24.78 8.62
C ILE A 318 -4.06 -24.58 9.64
N ALA A 319 -4.30 -23.73 10.64
CA ALA A 319 -3.32 -23.43 11.69
C ALA A 319 -2.93 -24.69 12.49
N LEU A 320 -3.91 -25.54 12.86
CA LEU A 320 -3.65 -26.81 13.54
C LEU A 320 -2.80 -27.76 12.69
N GLY A 321 -3.09 -27.86 11.39
CA GLY A 321 -2.28 -28.64 10.44
C GLY A 321 -0.87 -28.07 10.24
N ASN A 322 -0.69 -26.75 10.34
CA ASN A 322 0.61 -26.09 10.28
C ASN A 322 1.43 -26.33 11.55
N PHE A 323 0.81 -26.32 12.73
CA PHE A 323 1.45 -26.69 14.00
C PHE A 323 1.72 -28.18 14.15
N ARG A 324 1.14 -29.02 13.28
CA ARG A 324 1.15 -30.49 13.40
C ARG A 324 0.68 -30.94 14.79
N ASP A 325 -0.39 -30.33 15.28
CA ASP A 325 -0.92 -30.59 16.61
C ASP A 325 -1.60 -31.96 16.71
N ALA A 326 -0.90 -32.95 17.28
CA ALA A 326 -1.43 -34.30 17.50
C ALA A 326 -2.69 -34.32 18.39
N SER A 327 -2.83 -33.37 19.32
CA SER A 327 -4.00 -33.26 20.20
C SER A 327 -5.28 -32.87 19.45
N ALA A 328 -5.13 -32.34 18.23
CA ALA A 328 -6.25 -31.95 17.38
C ALA A 328 -6.82 -33.09 16.53
N VAL A 329 -6.13 -34.24 16.42
CA VAL A 329 -6.55 -35.36 15.56
C VAL A 329 -7.99 -35.83 15.84
N PRO A 330 -8.43 -36.00 17.10
CA PRO A 330 -9.81 -36.41 17.37
C PRO A 330 -10.84 -35.39 16.85
N LYS A 331 -10.60 -34.10 17.10
CA LYS A 331 -11.52 -33.03 16.67
C LYS A 331 -11.53 -32.84 15.16
N LEU A 332 -10.36 -32.90 14.51
CA LEU A 332 -10.26 -32.81 13.05
C LEU A 332 -10.90 -34.01 12.36
N SER A 333 -10.80 -35.20 12.95
CA SER A 333 -11.49 -36.40 12.47
C SER A 333 -13.00 -36.26 12.58
N GLU A 334 -13.51 -35.68 13.68
CA GLU A 334 -14.92 -35.34 13.80
C GLU A 334 -15.37 -34.36 12.71
N VAL A 335 -14.61 -33.29 12.49
CA VAL A 335 -14.89 -32.31 11.42
C VAL A 335 -14.92 -32.98 10.05
N LEU A 336 -13.92 -33.81 9.73
CA LEU A 336 -13.85 -34.55 8.48
C LEU A 336 -15.08 -35.45 8.27
N LEU A 337 -15.55 -36.14 9.31
CA LEU A 337 -16.58 -37.16 9.15
C LEU A 337 -18.01 -36.62 9.28
N LYS A 338 -18.20 -35.47 9.94
CA LYS A 338 -19.54 -34.99 10.34
C LYS A 338 -19.89 -33.58 9.89
N ASP A 339 -18.92 -32.72 9.57
CA ASP A 339 -19.24 -31.33 9.24
C ASP A 339 -19.97 -31.23 7.89
N PRO A 340 -21.09 -30.49 7.78
CA PRO A 340 -21.83 -30.42 6.52
C PRO A 340 -21.10 -29.66 5.41
N ARG A 341 -20.05 -28.88 5.71
CA ARG A 341 -19.36 -28.01 4.76
C ARG A 341 -18.20 -28.73 4.07
N PRO A 342 -18.23 -28.93 2.74
CA PRO A 342 -17.12 -29.57 2.01
C PRO A 342 -15.78 -28.88 2.20
N GLU A 343 -15.76 -27.55 2.22
CA GLU A 343 -14.53 -26.76 2.36
C GLU A 343 -13.83 -27.06 3.69
N LEU A 344 -14.59 -27.24 4.76
CA LEU A 344 -14.02 -27.53 6.07
C LEU A 344 -13.59 -29.00 6.19
N ARG A 345 -14.38 -29.94 5.65
CA ARG A 345 -14.02 -31.37 5.60
C ARG A 345 -12.73 -31.60 4.81
N GLY A 346 -12.61 -31.03 3.62
CA GLY A 346 -11.38 -31.13 2.81
C GLY A 346 -10.18 -30.49 3.48
N THR A 347 -10.36 -29.32 4.11
CA THR A 347 -9.30 -28.67 4.90
C THR A 347 -8.88 -29.55 6.10
N ALA A 348 -9.82 -30.23 6.76
CA ALA A 348 -9.52 -31.16 7.84
C ALA A 348 -8.76 -32.40 7.34
N ALA A 349 -9.12 -32.95 6.17
CA ALA A 349 -8.36 -34.02 5.53
C ALA A 349 -6.89 -33.60 5.28
N TRP A 350 -6.69 -32.38 4.75
CA TRP A 350 -5.34 -31.84 4.57
C TRP A 350 -4.58 -31.68 5.89
N ALA A 351 -5.23 -31.16 6.93
CA ALA A 351 -4.60 -30.98 8.24
C ALA A 351 -4.22 -32.32 8.88
N LEU A 352 -5.11 -33.32 8.84
CA LEU A 352 -4.83 -34.69 9.30
C LEU A 352 -3.66 -35.32 8.55
N GLY A 353 -3.60 -35.16 7.21
CA GLY A 353 -2.49 -35.63 6.40
C GLY A 353 -1.15 -34.97 6.75
N ARG A 354 -1.16 -33.75 7.30
CA ARG A 354 0.05 -33.06 7.79
C ARG A 354 0.47 -33.46 9.19
N ILE A 355 -0.51 -33.69 10.07
CA ILE A 355 -0.26 -34.11 11.44
C ILE A 355 0.26 -35.55 11.45
N GLY A 356 -0.37 -36.43 10.68
CA GLY A 356 -0.03 -37.84 10.59
C GLY A 356 -0.39 -38.64 11.84
N GLY A 357 0.18 -39.84 11.94
CA GLY A 357 -0.15 -40.82 12.97
C GLY A 357 -1.24 -41.82 12.54
N GLU A 358 -1.30 -42.94 13.24
CA GLU A 358 -2.19 -44.06 12.92
C GLU A 358 -3.67 -43.67 13.00
N GLU A 359 -4.05 -42.90 14.03
CA GLU A 359 -5.42 -42.40 14.17
C GLU A 359 -5.83 -41.48 13.02
N ALA A 360 -4.93 -40.59 12.57
CA ALA A 360 -5.20 -39.71 11.43
C ALA A 360 -5.36 -40.54 10.14
N MET A 361 -4.48 -41.52 9.89
CA MET A 361 -4.58 -42.42 8.74
C MET A 361 -5.92 -43.16 8.71
N ASN A 362 -6.28 -43.80 9.83
CA ASN A 362 -7.51 -44.57 9.95
C ASN A 362 -8.76 -43.70 9.68
N ASN A 363 -8.79 -42.46 10.17
CA ASN A 363 -9.91 -41.56 9.94
C ASN A 363 -9.94 -40.97 8.52
N LEU A 364 -8.79 -40.76 7.87
CA LEU A 364 -8.73 -40.41 6.45
C LEU A 364 -9.26 -41.53 5.55
N GLU A 365 -8.94 -42.79 5.85
CA GLU A 365 -9.48 -43.95 5.11
C GLU A 365 -10.99 -44.09 5.29
N LYS A 366 -11.49 -43.90 6.52
CA LYS A 366 -12.95 -43.82 6.78
C LYS A 366 -13.61 -42.70 5.99
N GLY A 367 -13.00 -41.51 5.96
CA GLY A 367 -13.49 -40.37 5.18
C GLY A 367 -13.54 -40.67 3.68
N MET A 368 -12.50 -41.31 3.13
CA MET A 368 -12.44 -41.69 1.71
C MET A 368 -13.56 -42.67 1.32
N ALA A 369 -13.96 -43.56 2.23
CA ALA A 369 -15.01 -44.54 2.00
C ALA A 369 -16.42 -43.91 1.93
N SER A 370 -16.67 -42.81 2.66
CA SER A 370 -18.01 -42.21 2.76
C SER A 370 -18.19 -40.89 2.00
N GLU A 371 -17.12 -40.14 1.74
CA GLU A 371 -17.20 -38.81 1.12
C GLU A 371 -17.70 -38.86 -0.33
N GLN A 372 -18.59 -37.93 -0.68
CA GLN A 372 -19.20 -37.80 -2.01
C GLN A 372 -18.70 -36.57 -2.77
N ASP A 373 -18.23 -35.54 -2.06
CA ASP A 373 -17.71 -34.33 -2.69
C ASP A 373 -16.39 -34.61 -3.41
N SER A 374 -16.35 -34.36 -4.72
CA SER A 374 -15.20 -34.68 -5.57
C SER A 374 -13.91 -33.95 -5.14
N GLN A 375 -14.01 -32.72 -4.64
CA GLN A 375 -12.86 -31.94 -4.22
C GLN A 375 -12.33 -32.45 -2.87
N VAL A 376 -13.21 -32.79 -1.93
CA VAL A 376 -12.82 -33.41 -0.66
C VAL A 376 -12.18 -34.78 -0.89
N ARG A 377 -12.73 -35.62 -1.78
CA ARG A 377 -12.13 -36.91 -2.17
C ARG A 377 -10.71 -36.74 -2.73
N ASN A 378 -10.48 -35.72 -3.56
CA ASN A 378 -9.14 -35.42 -4.07
C ASN A 378 -8.18 -35.06 -2.92
N MET A 379 -8.59 -34.17 -2.02
CA MET A 379 -7.78 -33.79 -0.85
C MET A 379 -7.48 -34.98 0.07
N LEU A 380 -8.45 -35.87 0.27
CA LEU A 380 -8.27 -37.14 1.00
C LEU A 380 -7.25 -38.05 0.32
N GLN A 381 -7.33 -38.20 -1.00
CA GLN A 381 -6.38 -39.01 -1.76
C GLN A 381 -4.96 -38.46 -1.63
N GLN A 382 -4.79 -37.15 -1.74
CA GLN A 382 -3.50 -36.48 -1.55
C GLN A 382 -2.96 -36.67 -0.13
N ALA A 383 -3.80 -36.52 0.89
CA ALA A 383 -3.42 -36.72 2.29
C ALA A 383 -2.97 -38.16 2.55
N LEU A 384 -3.74 -39.16 2.11
CA LEU A 384 -3.41 -40.58 2.23
C LEU A 384 -2.12 -40.94 1.49
N SER A 385 -1.94 -40.44 0.26
CA SER A 385 -0.73 -40.68 -0.53
C SER A 385 0.52 -40.14 0.17
N LYS A 386 0.43 -38.96 0.81
CA LYS A 386 1.53 -38.38 1.58
C LYS A 386 1.87 -39.17 2.84
N LEU A 387 0.86 -39.68 3.56
CA LEU A 387 1.12 -40.52 4.73
C LEU A 387 1.71 -41.89 4.36
N LYS A 388 1.21 -42.53 3.30
CA LYS A 388 1.74 -43.83 2.82
C LYS A 388 3.19 -43.71 2.32
N SER A 389 3.53 -42.62 1.65
CA SER A 389 4.91 -42.36 1.23
C SER A 389 5.84 -42.07 2.41
N ALA A 390 5.37 -41.36 3.44
CA ALA A 390 6.14 -41.15 4.68
C ALA A 390 6.40 -42.47 5.44
N SER A 391 5.40 -43.33 5.57
CA SER A 391 5.55 -44.65 6.23
C SER A 391 6.46 -45.63 5.48
N ASN A 392 6.62 -45.48 4.16
CA ASN A 392 7.53 -46.31 3.36
C ASN A 392 8.99 -45.81 3.38
N ASN A 393 9.23 -44.58 3.84
CA ASN A 393 10.56 -43.96 3.91
C ASN A 393 11.22 -44.08 5.30
N ASP A 394 10.68 -44.87 6.23
CA ASP A 394 11.30 -45.20 7.51
C ASP A 394 12.48 -46.20 7.37
N THR A 395 13.41 -45.90 6.47
CA THR A 395 14.81 -46.33 6.55
C THR A 395 15.65 -45.05 6.70
N PRO A 396 16.57 -44.94 7.68
CA PRO A 396 17.06 -43.63 8.10
C PRO A 396 17.97 -42.99 7.04
N ALA A 397 17.45 -41.98 6.35
CA ALA A 397 18.25 -40.97 5.66
C ALA A 397 17.84 -39.60 6.22
N ALA A 398 18.78 -38.97 6.92
CA ALA A 398 18.62 -37.65 7.49
C ALA A 398 18.54 -36.59 6.37
N GLU A 399 17.33 -36.09 6.10
CA GLU A 399 17.14 -34.86 5.34
C GLU A 399 16.62 -33.77 6.28
N HIS A 400 17.53 -32.86 6.65
CA HIS A 400 17.22 -31.61 7.32
C HIS A 400 16.53 -30.65 6.32
N GLU A 401 15.20 -30.68 6.24
CA GLU A 401 14.45 -29.52 5.76
C GLU A 401 14.33 -28.49 6.89
N GLN A 402 15.07 -27.39 6.77
CA GLN A 402 14.96 -26.22 7.64
C GLN A 402 13.56 -25.60 7.51
N ALA A 403 12.65 -26.00 8.40
CA ALA A 403 11.51 -25.20 8.78
C ALA A 403 12.03 -23.95 9.50
N GLY A 404 12.04 -22.81 8.81
CA GLY A 404 12.33 -21.51 9.41
C GLY A 404 11.25 -21.15 10.43
N SER A 405 11.45 -21.56 11.69
CA SER A 405 10.72 -21.03 12.84
C SER A 405 11.26 -19.63 13.16
N GLN A 406 10.79 -18.61 12.44
CA GLN A 406 10.87 -17.25 12.97
C GLN A 406 9.74 -17.07 13.98
N THR A 407 9.98 -17.56 15.20
CA THR A 407 9.32 -17.03 16.39
C THR A 407 9.93 -15.66 16.67
N ASP A 408 9.21 -14.60 16.35
CA ASP A 408 9.54 -13.24 16.79
C ASP A 408 9.46 -13.18 18.32
N ASN A 409 10.59 -13.41 18.98
CA ASN A 409 10.85 -13.02 20.36
C ASN A 409 12.01 -12.03 20.35
N ALA A 410 11.69 -10.74 20.42
CA ALA A 410 12.66 -9.70 20.76
C ALA A 410 11.97 -8.59 21.57
N GLU A 411 11.60 -8.92 22.80
CA GLU A 411 11.57 -7.95 23.89
C GLU A 411 12.36 -8.57 25.06
N ALA A 412 13.45 -7.92 25.47
CA ALA A 412 13.98 -8.03 26.82
C ALA A 412 14.85 -6.82 27.17
N HIS A 413 14.35 -6.09 28.16
CA HIS A 413 15.00 -5.37 29.25
C HIS A 413 16.53 -5.25 29.29
N GLY A 414 16.97 -4.03 29.62
CA GLY A 414 18.31 -3.76 30.10
C GLY A 414 18.55 -4.19 31.55
N ALA A 415 19.81 -4.44 31.87
CA ALA A 415 20.42 -4.15 33.17
C ALA A 415 21.95 -4.11 33.03
N SER A 416 22.52 -3.10 33.67
CA SER A 416 23.90 -2.84 34.10
C SER A 416 24.92 -4.00 34.13
N GLY A 417 26.15 -3.71 33.72
CA GLY A 417 27.36 -4.47 34.08
C GLY A 417 28.64 -3.87 33.48
N GLN A 418 29.47 -3.25 34.32
CA GLN A 418 30.80 -2.72 34.00
C GLN A 418 31.82 -3.84 33.73
N GLY A 419 32.82 -3.55 32.88
CA GLY A 419 34.17 -4.10 33.03
C GLY A 419 34.81 -4.72 31.78
N GLY A 420 35.93 -4.13 31.35
CA GLY A 420 37.09 -4.88 30.84
C GLY A 420 37.24 -5.04 29.33
N THR A 421 37.96 -4.11 28.72
CA THR A 421 38.50 -4.16 27.35
C THR A 421 39.67 -5.14 27.22
N GLN A 422 39.64 -6.03 26.22
CA GLN A 422 40.86 -6.55 25.57
C GLN A 422 40.66 -6.63 24.05
N GLN A 423 41.62 -6.06 23.34
CA GLN A 423 41.68 -5.87 21.90
C GLN A 423 42.13 -7.16 21.18
N GLY A 424 41.48 -7.47 20.05
CA GLY A 424 41.94 -8.45 19.08
C GLY A 424 41.61 -7.95 17.67
N SER A 425 42.63 -7.52 16.94
CA SER A 425 42.58 -6.93 15.60
C SER A 425 42.54 -7.99 14.48
N GLY A 426 41.55 -7.89 13.60
CA GLY A 426 41.47 -8.56 12.28
C GLY A 426 41.06 -7.54 11.20
N PRO A 427 41.36 -7.78 9.91
CA PRO A 427 41.56 -6.72 8.92
C PRO A 427 40.26 -6.02 8.52
N ALA A 428 40.39 -4.72 8.29
CA ALA A 428 39.31 -3.79 7.97
C ALA A 428 38.64 -4.10 6.61
N ASP A 429 37.37 -4.47 6.65
CA ASP A 429 36.48 -4.31 5.51
C ASP A 429 36.27 -2.82 5.26
N ALA A 430 36.59 -2.39 4.03
CA ALA A 430 36.41 -1.02 3.58
C ALA A 430 34.92 -0.62 3.73
N PRO A 431 34.62 0.58 4.26
CA PRO A 431 33.25 1.01 4.46
C PRO A 431 32.56 1.19 3.11
N VAL A 432 31.47 0.46 2.90
CA VAL A 432 30.47 0.78 1.88
C VAL A 432 29.96 2.18 2.22
N GLN A 433 30.28 3.15 1.35
CA GLN A 433 29.83 4.53 1.48
C GLN A 433 28.30 4.55 1.67
N GLY A 434 27.87 5.05 2.81
CA GLY A 434 26.46 5.27 3.12
C GLY A 434 25.84 6.21 2.08
N ALA A 435 24.57 6.00 1.79
CA ALA A 435 23.80 6.90 0.94
C ALA A 435 23.96 8.34 1.42
N GLU A 436 24.46 9.22 0.54
CA GLU A 436 24.59 10.64 0.82
C GLU A 436 23.21 11.20 1.23
N PRO A 437 23.14 12.05 2.28
CA PRO A 437 21.92 12.78 2.59
C PRO A 437 21.50 13.59 1.37
N MET A 438 20.18 13.70 1.12
CA MET A 438 19.65 14.67 0.17
C MET A 438 20.15 16.05 0.58
N ALA A 439 21.05 16.63 -0.21
CA ALA A 439 21.54 17.98 0.01
C ALA A 439 20.34 18.94 -0.04
N VAL A 440 20.14 19.67 1.05
CA VAL A 440 19.28 20.86 1.07
C VAL A 440 19.83 21.83 0.03
N PRO A 441 19.01 22.48 -0.83
CA PRO A 441 19.52 23.42 -1.80
C PRO A 441 20.33 24.53 -1.10
N GLU A 442 21.59 24.75 -1.52
CA GLU A 442 22.46 25.84 -1.04
C GLU A 442 22.00 27.24 -1.55
N GLY A 443 20.76 27.38 -2.00
CA GLY A 443 20.19 28.61 -2.56
C GLY A 443 18.93 29.03 -1.82
N GLY A 444 18.70 30.35 -1.73
CA GLY A 444 17.44 30.91 -1.24
C GLY A 444 16.23 30.51 -2.10
N PRO A 445 15.00 30.86 -1.69
CA PRO A 445 13.79 30.58 -2.45
C PRO A 445 13.90 31.11 -3.90
N GLU A 446 13.73 30.22 -4.87
CA GLU A 446 13.75 30.51 -6.30
C GLU A 446 12.31 30.57 -6.86
N MET A 447 12.06 31.54 -7.74
CA MET A 447 10.79 31.68 -8.45
C MET A 447 10.68 30.63 -9.56
N ILE A 448 9.52 29.97 -9.68
CA ILE A 448 9.22 29.06 -10.78
C ILE A 448 8.38 29.76 -11.84
N TYR A 449 8.89 29.84 -13.05
CA TYR A 449 8.15 30.37 -14.19
C TYR A 449 7.36 29.26 -14.85
N TYR A 450 6.10 29.49 -15.21
CA TYR A 450 5.30 28.48 -15.90
C TYR A 450 4.57 29.02 -17.12
N ASP A 451 4.28 28.13 -18.06
CA ASP A 451 3.31 28.34 -19.13
C ASP A 451 2.62 27.03 -19.51
N GLU A 452 1.53 27.11 -20.27
CA GLU A 452 0.74 25.96 -20.70
C GLU A 452 0.67 25.90 -22.22
N ILE A 453 0.83 24.69 -22.77
CA ILE A 453 0.63 24.44 -24.19
C ILE A 453 -0.41 23.35 -24.41
N GLN A 454 -1.16 23.46 -25.51
CA GLN A 454 -1.96 22.36 -26.03
C GLN A 454 -1.09 21.46 -26.90
N SER A 455 -1.28 20.15 -26.78
CA SER A 455 -0.53 19.15 -27.55
C SER A 455 -1.41 17.94 -27.90
N PRO A 456 -0.99 17.08 -28.84
CA PRO A 456 -1.68 15.83 -29.16
C PRO A 456 -1.82 14.85 -27.98
N VAL A 457 -1.03 15.05 -26.91
CA VAL A 457 -1.07 14.25 -25.67
C VAL A 457 -1.83 14.95 -24.54
N GLY A 458 -2.60 16.00 -24.86
CA GLY A 458 -3.34 16.84 -23.92
C GLY A 458 -2.58 18.11 -23.52
N PRO A 459 -3.13 18.90 -22.58
CA PRO A 459 -2.45 20.07 -22.04
C PRO A 459 -1.14 19.68 -21.37
N LEU A 460 -0.09 20.47 -21.58
CA LEU A 460 1.18 20.35 -20.89
C LEU A 460 1.47 21.64 -20.12
N THR A 461 1.82 21.50 -18.85
CA THR A 461 2.36 22.60 -18.04
C THR A 461 3.88 22.53 -18.07
N LEU A 462 4.53 23.59 -18.53
CA LEU A 462 5.97 23.72 -18.61
C LEU A 462 6.43 24.63 -17.47
N CYS A 463 7.46 24.23 -16.72
CA CYS A 463 8.05 25.06 -15.67
C CYS A 463 9.55 25.24 -15.89
N ALA A 464 10.05 26.44 -15.59
CA ALA A 464 11.46 26.79 -15.67
C ALA A 464 11.92 27.57 -14.44
N THR A 465 13.19 27.39 -14.07
CA THR A 465 13.92 28.32 -13.19
C THR A 465 14.68 29.33 -14.05
N ASP A 466 15.49 30.20 -13.43
CA ASP A 466 16.44 31.03 -14.18
C ASP A 466 17.55 30.22 -14.89
N LYS A 467 17.76 28.95 -14.51
CA LYS A 467 18.78 28.08 -15.12
C LYS A 467 18.28 27.33 -16.35
N GLY A 468 16.96 27.13 -16.48
CA GLY A 468 16.38 26.39 -17.59
C GLY A 468 15.07 25.69 -17.25
N LEU A 469 14.58 24.91 -18.21
CA LEU A 469 13.39 24.07 -18.05
C LEU A 469 13.64 23.06 -16.93
N CYS A 470 12.76 23.01 -15.94
CA CYS A 470 12.93 22.20 -14.73
C CYS A 470 11.83 21.15 -14.53
N LEU A 471 10.64 21.34 -15.10
CA LEU A 471 9.53 20.41 -14.98
C LEU A 471 8.62 20.45 -16.22
N ILE A 472 8.10 19.29 -16.65
CA ILE A 472 6.95 19.19 -17.57
C ILE A 472 5.92 18.27 -16.93
N GLU A 473 4.68 18.75 -16.80
CA GLU A 473 3.56 17.99 -16.28
C GLU A 473 2.46 17.79 -17.34
N PHE A 474 1.90 16.57 -17.39
CA PHE A 474 0.74 16.25 -18.23
C PHE A 474 -0.55 16.72 -17.57
N GLY A 475 -1.07 17.87 -17.96
CA GLY A 475 -2.25 18.53 -17.41
C GLY A 475 -2.10 20.04 -17.37
N SER A 476 -3.20 20.74 -17.06
CA SER A 476 -3.18 22.19 -16.82
C SER A 476 -2.52 22.53 -15.48
N PHE A 477 -2.06 23.77 -15.36
CA PHE A 477 -1.39 24.29 -14.18
C PHE A 477 -2.26 24.11 -12.94
N TYR A 478 -3.55 24.43 -13.05
CA TYR A 478 -4.50 24.30 -11.94
C TYR A 478 -4.55 22.86 -11.38
N VAL A 479 -4.50 21.85 -12.25
CA VAL A 479 -4.47 20.43 -11.85
C VAL A 479 -3.12 20.01 -11.28
N LYS A 480 -2.04 20.72 -11.66
CA LYS A 480 -0.65 20.34 -11.40
C LYS A 480 0.06 21.20 -10.38
N GLU A 481 -0.61 22.24 -9.89
CA GLU A 481 -0.07 23.21 -8.95
C GLU A 481 0.52 22.54 -7.71
N ALA A 482 -0.19 21.56 -7.13
CA ALA A 482 0.30 20.82 -5.96
C ALA A 482 1.61 20.05 -6.23
N VAL A 483 1.77 19.49 -7.44
CA VAL A 483 2.99 18.78 -7.85
C VAL A 483 4.13 19.76 -8.09
N ILE A 484 3.84 20.90 -8.71
CA ILE A 484 4.81 21.98 -8.98
C ILE A 484 5.30 22.59 -7.66
N GLN A 485 4.38 22.90 -6.74
CA GLN A 485 4.71 23.35 -5.39
C GLN A 485 5.55 22.31 -4.65
N GLN A 486 5.25 21.03 -4.83
CA GLN A 486 6.03 19.97 -4.20
C GLN A 486 7.46 19.91 -4.74
N TRP A 487 7.63 20.01 -6.05
CA TRP A 487 8.94 20.12 -6.67
C TRP A 487 9.69 21.36 -6.16
N SER A 488 9.00 22.51 -6.10
CA SER A 488 9.57 23.78 -5.63
C SER A 488 10.01 23.73 -4.17
N ARG A 489 9.24 23.12 -3.26
CA ARG A 489 9.67 22.89 -1.88
C ARG A 489 10.90 22.00 -1.78
N THR A 490 10.95 20.96 -2.60
CA THR A 490 12.04 19.99 -2.56
C THR A 490 13.34 20.58 -3.08
N TRP A 491 13.26 21.38 -4.15
CA TRP A 491 14.43 21.73 -4.96
C TRP A 491 14.69 23.22 -5.09
N ALA A 492 13.69 24.08 -4.91
CA ALA A 492 13.73 25.51 -5.21
C ALA A 492 13.34 26.40 -4.01
N GLY A 493 13.33 25.86 -2.79
CA GLY A 493 13.09 26.63 -1.57
C GLY A 493 11.68 27.26 -1.46
N ASN A 494 10.73 26.87 -2.31
CA ASN A 494 9.35 27.36 -2.31
C ASN A 494 9.19 28.88 -2.57
N GLY A 495 9.94 29.44 -3.52
CA GLY A 495 9.90 30.89 -3.86
C GLY A 495 8.65 31.37 -4.62
N GLY A 496 7.65 30.51 -4.79
CA GLY A 496 6.42 30.80 -5.54
C GLY A 496 6.52 30.50 -7.04
N TYR A 497 5.47 30.82 -7.77
CA TYR A 497 5.43 30.67 -9.23
C TYR A 497 4.77 31.87 -9.91
N LYS A 498 5.20 32.12 -11.16
CA LYS A 498 4.69 33.20 -12.01
C LYS A 498 4.48 32.69 -13.43
N ARG A 499 3.34 33.01 -14.03
CA ARG A 499 3.13 32.72 -15.45
C ARG A 499 4.00 33.62 -16.32
N ASP A 500 4.82 33.03 -17.18
CA ASP A 500 5.76 33.75 -18.06
C ASP A 500 5.90 33.03 -19.42
N PRO A 501 4.97 33.29 -20.35
CA PRO A 501 4.98 32.65 -21.67
C PRO A 501 6.21 33.00 -22.51
N GLU A 502 6.78 34.20 -22.35
CA GLU A 502 7.94 34.64 -23.13
C GLU A 502 9.18 33.81 -22.76
N ARG A 503 9.40 33.58 -21.46
CA ARG A 503 10.50 32.75 -20.98
C ARG A 503 10.37 31.29 -21.44
N LEU A 504 9.14 30.76 -21.47
CA LEU A 504 8.88 29.37 -21.86
C LEU A 504 8.68 29.21 -23.37
N ALA A 505 8.68 30.29 -24.15
CA ALA A 505 8.46 30.26 -25.59
C ALA A 505 9.42 29.31 -26.35
N PRO A 506 10.73 29.23 -26.04
CA PRO A 506 11.63 28.29 -26.70
C PRO A 506 11.23 26.82 -26.47
N ALA A 507 10.90 26.46 -25.23
CA ALA A 507 10.47 25.10 -24.88
C ALA A 507 9.11 24.77 -25.51
N ALA A 508 8.16 25.71 -25.46
CA ALA A 508 6.86 25.59 -26.09
C ALA A 508 6.97 25.40 -27.61
N GLN A 509 7.84 26.15 -28.28
CA GLN A 509 8.06 26.05 -29.73
C GLN A 509 8.67 24.70 -30.11
N GLN A 510 9.72 24.26 -29.39
CA GLN A 510 10.35 22.98 -29.67
C GLN A 510 9.42 21.80 -29.42
N LEU A 511 8.60 21.84 -28.37
CA LEU A 511 7.57 20.82 -28.14
C LEU A 511 6.54 20.78 -29.28
N LYS A 512 6.09 21.94 -29.77
CA LYS A 512 5.19 22.00 -30.94
C LYS A 512 5.83 21.37 -32.18
N GLN A 513 7.10 21.69 -32.47
CA GLN A 513 7.84 21.12 -33.60
C GLN A 513 8.07 19.60 -33.42
N TYR A 514 8.34 19.14 -32.20
CA TYR A 514 8.46 17.72 -31.88
C TYR A 514 7.15 16.97 -32.16
N PHE A 515 6.01 17.52 -31.71
CA PHE A 515 4.69 16.94 -31.97
C PHE A 515 4.28 17.00 -33.46
N ALA A 516 4.84 17.94 -34.22
CA ALA A 516 4.69 18.01 -35.68
C ALA A 516 5.63 17.03 -36.43
N GLY A 517 6.54 16.33 -35.72
CA GLY A 517 7.55 15.46 -36.34
C GLY A 517 8.72 16.21 -37.00
N GLU A 518 8.81 17.53 -36.81
CA GLU A 518 9.82 18.41 -37.40
C GLU A 518 11.11 18.45 -36.56
N LEU A 519 11.00 18.27 -35.24
CA LEU A 519 12.12 18.27 -34.30
C LEU A 519 12.44 16.85 -33.82
N LYS A 520 13.70 16.43 -33.98
CA LYS A 520 14.19 15.12 -33.52
C LYS A 520 15.09 15.18 -32.29
N ALA A 521 15.61 16.36 -31.96
CA ALA A 521 16.45 16.60 -30.79
C ALA A 521 16.12 17.96 -30.18
N PHE A 522 15.97 17.99 -28.86
CA PHE A 522 15.75 19.22 -28.12
C PHE A 522 17.08 19.91 -27.82
N ASP A 523 17.11 21.23 -27.97
CA ASP A 523 18.22 22.09 -27.58
C ASP A 523 17.69 23.15 -26.61
N LEU A 524 17.61 22.77 -25.34
CA LEU A 524 17.05 23.59 -24.28
C LEU A 524 17.99 23.57 -23.07
N PRO A 525 18.20 24.71 -22.39
CA PRO A 525 18.82 24.70 -21.08
C PRO A 525 17.91 23.92 -20.10
N LEU A 526 18.46 22.91 -19.44
CA LEU A 526 17.74 22.06 -18.49
C LEU A 526 18.28 22.27 -17.07
N ASP A 527 17.37 22.42 -16.11
CA ASP A 527 17.66 22.45 -14.69
C ASP A 527 17.10 21.18 -14.04
N MET A 528 17.75 20.05 -14.30
CA MET A 528 17.39 18.77 -13.71
C MET A 528 17.91 18.68 -12.27
N ARG A 529 17.01 18.51 -11.31
CA ARG A 529 17.34 18.36 -9.89
C ARG A 529 16.89 17.00 -9.38
N GLY A 530 17.83 16.24 -8.82
CA GLY A 530 17.64 14.85 -8.41
C GLY A 530 18.85 14.30 -7.68
N THR A 531 18.78 13.04 -7.24
CA THR A 531 19.95 12.34 -6.67
C THR A 531 21.05 12.16 -7.71
N SER A 532 22.29 11.95 -7.29
CA SER A 532 23.42 11.67 -8.20
C SER A 532 23.13 10.49 -9.13
N PHE A 533 22.45 9.45 -8.63
CA PHE A 533 22.01 8.31 -9.44
C PHE A 533 20.91 8.70 -10.45
N GLN A 534 19.94 9.51 -10.06
CA GLN A 534 18.88 9.98 -10.96
C GLN A 534 19.45 10.82 -12.10
N LEU A 535 20.34 11.77 -11.79
CA LEU A 535 21.00 12.61 -12.79
C LEU A 535 21.79 11.76 -13.80
N GLN A 536 22.53 10.75 -13.33
CA GLN A 536 23.23 9.81 -14.23
C GLN A 536 22.27 9.06 -15.15
N VAL A 537 21.14 8.59 -14.62
CA VAL A 537 20.12 7.91 -15.43
C VAL A 537 19.54 8.88 -16.47
N TRP A 538 19.12 10.08 -16.07
CA TRP A 538 18.50 11.05 -16.98
C TRP A 538 19.45 11.53 -18.08
N GLU A 539 20.74 11.69 -17.79
CA GLU A 539 21.75 11.94 -18.82
C GLU A 539 21.89 10.76 -19.79
N ALA A 540 21.87 9.52 -19.30
CA ALA A 540 21.86 8.34 -20.18
C ALA A 540 20.59 8.26 -21.05
N LEU A 541 19.44 8.71 -20.55
CA LEU A 541 18.20 8.77 -21.34
C LEU A 541 18.32 9.75 -22.52
N LYS A 542 18.96 10.91 -22.34
CA LYS A 542 19.17 11.89 -23.41
C LYS A 542 19.97 11.34 -24.59
N ALA A 543 20.81 10.33 -24.35
CA ALA A 543 21.60 9.67 -25.39
C ALA A 543 20.78 8.70 -26.27
N ILE A 544 19.52 8.39 -25.92
CA ILE A 544 18.67 7.51 -26.73
C ILE A 544 18.15 8.30 -27.95
N PRO A 545 18.50 7.93 -29.19
CA PRO A 545 18.09 8.68 -30.38
C PRO A 545 16.58 8.65 -30.62
N TYR A 546 16.05 9.67 -31.29
CA TYR A 546 14.67 9.69 -31.79
C TYR A 546 14.37 8.47 -32.66
N GLY A 547 13.22 7.82 -32.43
CA GLY A 547 12.82 6.63 -33.18
C GLY A 547 13.55 5.34 -32.74
N SER A 548 14.39 5.41 -31.71
CA SER A 548 15.08 4.25 -31.13
C SER A 548 14.60 3.95 -29.72
N VAL A 549 14.68 2.69 -29.33
CA VAL A 549 14.36 2.23 -27.97
C VAL A 549 15.55 1.58 -27.28
N ARG A 550 15.51 1.54 -25.94
CA ARG A 550 16.45 0.81 -25.08
C ARG A 550 15.69 0.05 -24.00
N SER A 551 16.29 -1.00 -23.46
CA SER A 551 15.76 -1.67 -22.29
C SER A 551 16.21 -0.98 -21.00
N TYR A 552 15.51 -1.18 -19.88
CA TYR A 552 16.00 -0.75 -18.57
C TYR A 552 17.38 -1.34 -18.23
N LYS A 553 17.68 -2.53 -18.76
CA LYS A 553 18.97 -3.19 -18.60
C LYS A 553 20.07 -2.45 -19.37
N ASP A 554 19.78 -2.02 -20.60
CA ASP A 554 20.74 -1.27 -21.43
C ASP A 554 21.14 0.04 -20.75
N ILE A 555 20.17 0.73 -20.13
CA ILE A 555 20.44 1.96 -19.37
C ILE A 555 21.29 1.65 -18.14
N ALA A 556 20.94 0.60 -17.39
CA ALA A 556 21.70 0.17 -16.22
C ALA A 556 23.16 -0.18 -16.58
N GLU A 557 23.38 -0.82 -17.73
CA GLU A 557 24.71 -1.11 -18.27
C GLU A 557 25.45 0.17 -18.69
N SER A 558 24.77 1.09 -19.38
CA SER A 558 25.38 2.35 -19.86
C SER A 558 25.89 3.26 -18.75
N ILE A 559 25.28 3.22 -17.56
CA ILE A 559 25.71 3.96 -16.38
C ILE A 559 26.67 3.15 -15.48
N GLY A 560 27.16 1.99 -15.95
CA GLY A 560 28.09 1.14 -15.21
C GLY A 560 27.49 0.41 -14.00
N ARG A 561 26.16 0.26 -13.94
CA ARG A 561 25.44 -0.37 -12.81
C ARG A 561 24.48 -1.48 -13.28
N PRO A 562 24.97 -2.59 -13.86
CA PRO A 562 24.13 -3.61 -14.50
C PRO A 562 23.10 -4.30 -13.58
N LYS A 563 23.34 -4.31 -12.26
CA LYS A 563 22.39 -4.87 -11.27
C LYS A 563 21.26 -3.90 -10.88
N ALA A 564 21.30 -2.65 -11.33
CA ALA A 564 20.39 -1.58 -10.90
C ALA A 564 19.14 -1.42 -11.79
N VAL A 565 18.76 -2.43 -12.58
CA VAL A 565 17.65 -2.37 -13.55
C VAL A 565 16.35 -1.83 -12.94
N ARG A 566 15.97 -2.31 -11.75
CA ARG A 566 14.76 -1.82 -11.05
C ARG A 566 14.90 -0.37 -10.58
N ALA A 567 16.07 0.02 -10.12
CA ALA A 567 16.34 1.39 -9.66
C ALA A 567 16.31 2.38 -10.83
N VAL A 568 16.84 1.98 -12.00
CA VAL A 568 16.68 2.73 -13.26
C VAL A 568 15.21 2.93 -13.59
N GLY A 569 14.38 1.88 -13.44
CA GLY A 569 12.93 2.01 -13.59
C GLY A 569 12.31 3.07 -12.67
N GLY A 570 12.73 3.12 -11.41
CA GLY A 570 12.33 4.16 -10.46
C GLY A 570 12.79 5.56 -10.86
N ALA A 571 14.02 5.72 -11.33
CA ALA A 571 14.56 7.00 -11.81
C ALA A 571 13.85 7.48 -13.08
N ASN A 572 13.54 6.57 -14.01
CA ASN A 572 12.78 6.86 -15.22
C ASN A 572 11.36 7.39 -14.92
N ASN A 573 10.71 6.82 -13.90
CA ASN A 573 9.40 7.26 -13.42
C ASN A 573 9.43 8.63 -12.71
N LYS A 574 10.58 9.01 -12.16
CA LYS A 574 10.79 10.30 -11.47
C LYS A 574 11.41 11.37 -12.38
N ASN A 575 11.51 11.12 -13.70
CA ASN A 575 12.03 12.10 -14.64
C ASN A 575 11.17 13.38 -14.62
N PRO A 576 11.74 14.54 -14.24
CA PRO A 576 10.97 15.78 -14.12
C PRO A 576 10.62 16.41 -15.47
N ILE A 577 11.33 16.07 -16.54
CA ILE A 577 11.16 16.71 -17.85
C ILE A 577 10.88 15.64 -18.91
N PRO A 578 9.75 14.91 -18.82
CA PRO A 578 9.38 13.90 -19.81
C PRO A 578 9.30 14.50 -21.22
N ILE A 579 9.41 13.63 -22.24
CA ILE A 579 9.50 13.99 -23.68
C ILE A 579 10.86 14.58 -24.05
N VAL A 580 11.29 15.65 -23.37
CA VAL A 580 12.59 16.30 -23.60
C VAL A 580 13.74 15.41 -23.12
N VAL A 581 13.61 14.88 -21.90
CA VAL A 581 14.39 13.72 -21.43
C VAL A 581 13.55 12.48 -21.77
N PRO A 582 13.95 11.66 -22.75
CA PRO A 582 13.03 10.76 -23.45
C PRO A 582 12.82 9.43 -22.72
N CYS A 583 12.26 9.49 -21.51
CA CYS A 583 11.96 8.32 -20.68
C CYS A 583 10.95 7.34 -21.32
N HIS A 584 10.16 7.79 -22.31
CA HIS A 584 9.24 6.95 -23.09
C HIS A 584 9.97 5.97 -24.01
N ARG A 585 11.23 6.23 -24.37
CA ARG A 585 12.06 5.36 -25.23
C ARG A 585 12.61 4.12 -24.51
N VAL A 586 12.37 3.98 -23.21
CA VAL A 586 12.84 2.83 -22.42
C VAL A 586 11.75 1.78 -22.25
N LEU A 587 11.97 0.54 -22.69
CA LEU A 587 11.00 -0.56 -22.67
C LEU A 587 11.41 -1.71 -21.74
N GLY A 588 10.49 -2.65 -21.51
CA GLY A 588 10.84 -3.97 -20.96
C GLY A 588 11.78 -4.74 -21.88
N ALA A 589 12.50 -5.73 -21.34
CA ALA A 589 13.46 -6.53 -22.11
C ALA A 589 12.80 -7.34 -23.25
N ASP A 590 11.50 -7.58 -23.16
CA ASP A 590 10.62 -8.21 -24.15
C ASP A 590 9.92 -7.19 -25.07
N ASN A 591 10.38 -5.94 -25.09
CA ASN A 591 9.73 -4.80 -25.75
C ASN A 591 8.33 -4.47 -25.20
N SER A 592 7.97 -4.93 -24.00
CA SER A 592 6.72 -4.54 -23.37
C SER A 592 6.71 -3.05 -23.02
N LEU A 593 5.57 -2.41 -23.29
CA LEU A 593 5.31 -1.03 -22.87
C LEU A 593 4.94 -1.01 -21.38
N ILE A 594 5.95 -0.99 -20.54
CA ILE A 594 5.81 -0.88 -19.08
C ILE A 594 6.36 0.46 -18.61
N GLY A 595 5.78 1.02 -17.54
CA GLY A 595 6.34 2.16 -16.79
C GLY A 595 6.49 3.47 -17.59
N TYR A 596 5.64 4.45 -17.30
CA TYR A 596 5.76 5.82 -17.77
C TYR A 596 4.99 6.77 -16.85
N GLY A 597 5.57 7.92 -16.51
CA GLY A 597 4.93 8.90 -15.62
C GLY A 597 3.61 9.44 -16.17
N GLY A 598 3.49 9.56 -17.50
CA GLY A 598 2.24 9.92 -18.19
C GLY A 598 1.29 8.74 -18.48
N GLY A 599 1.63 7.50 -18.10
CA GLY A 599 0.86 6.31 -18.44
C GLY A 599 1.21 5.66 -19.78
N VAL A 600 0.85 4.39 -19.93
CA VAL A 600 1.30 3.52 -21.05
C VAL A 600 0.73 3.98 -22.40
N GLU A 601 -0.50 4.48 -22.45
CA GLU A 601 -1.08 4.99 -23.70
C GLU A 601 -0.35 6.21 -24.21
N LEU A 602 -0.03 7.18 -23.34
CA LEU A 602 0.78 8.33 -23.73
C LEU A 602 2.16 7.92 -24.23
N LYS A 603 2.80 6.95 -23.57
CA LYS A 603 4.07 6.37 -24.03
C LYS A 603 3.94 5.77 -25.44
N ARG A 604 2.85 5.03 -25.72
CA ARG A 604 2.57 4.48 -27.04
C ARG A 604 2.43 5.59 -28.07
N THR A 605 1.62 6.61 -27.80
CA THR A 605 1.42 7.75 -28.71
C THR A 605 2.74 8.41 -29.09
N LEU A 606 3.62 8.63 -28.11
CA LEU A 606 4.95 9.22 -28.35
C LEU A 606 5.85 8.30 -29.18
N LEU A 607 5.87 7.00 -28.91
CA LEU A 607 6.69 6.05 -29.67
C LEU A 607 6.19 5.87 -31.12
N VAL A 608 4.88 5.91 -31.33
CA VAL A 608 4.27 5.89 -32.68
C VAL A 608 4.62 7.18 -33.43
N LEU A 609 4.48 8.34 -32.78
CA LEU A 609 4.89 9.64 -33.34
C LEU A 609 6.36 9.60 -33.81
N GLU A 610 7.24 8.98 -33.02
CA GLU A 610 8.66 8.86 -33.37
C GLU A 610 8.98 7.79 -34.43
N GLY A 611 8.00 6.98 -34.84
CA GLY A 611 8.21 5.82 -35.72
C GLY A 611 9.00 4.69 -35.06
N ALA A 612 9.12 4.69 -33.73
CA ALA A 612 9.84 3.67 -32.96
C ALA A 612 9.05 2.35 -32.86
N ILE A 613 7.72 2.43 -32.93
CA ILE A 613 6.80 1.28 -32.97
C ILE A 613 5.69 1.53 -34.01
N ALA A 614 5.11 0.47 -34.54
CA ALA A 614 3.97 0.58 -35.46
C ALA A 614 2.69 1.01 -34.74
N ASP A 615 1.86 1.81 -35.42
CA ASP A 615 0.49 2.08 -35.02
C ASP A 615 -0.33 0.77 -35.14
N ARG A 616 -0.93 0.32 -34.04
CA ARG A 616 -1.64 -0.98 -33.96
C ARG A 616 -3.06 -0.80 -33.49
#